data_AF-K8Y0I7-F1
#
_entry.id   AF-K8Y0I7-F1
#
_cell.length_a   1.000
_cell.length_b   1.000
_cell.length_c   1.000
_cell.angle_alpha   90.00
_cell.angle_beta   90.00
_cell.angle_gamma   90.00
#
_symmetry.space_group_name_H-M   'P 1'
#
loop_
_entity.id
_entity.type
_entity.pdbx_description
1 polymer ?
#
loop_
_entity_poly.entity_id
_entity_poly.type
_entity_poly.pdbx_seq_one_letter_code
_entity_poly.pdbx_strand_id
1 'polypeptide(L)'
;MPDTNPLDQRTGHGQWTAVMRPAIGILWVSDSGAIGFQPTTNVDPTPVTTLIETYQAAGKDAAATFADLAAAIGSRIETGRLDDWRAERGRYRSRA
;
A
#
# COMPACT_ATOMS: atom_id res chain seq x y z
N MET A 1 15.25 18.89 4.07
CA MET A 1 15.07 17.50 3.60
C MET A 1 13.73 17.48 2.89
N PRO A 2 13.59 17.07 1.63
CA PRO A 2 12.25 16.93 1.07
C PRO A 2 11.63 15.72 1.74
N ASP A 3 10.63 16.00 2.56
CA ASP A 3 9.76 15.00 3.18
C ASP A 3 9.07 14.28 2.03
N THR A 4 9.67 13.19 1.57
CA THR A 4 9.12 12.40 0.47
C THR A 4 7.92 11.71 1.06
N ASN A 5 6.78 12.38 1.04
CA ASN A 5 5.54 11.82 1.51
C ASN A 5 5.34 10.52 0.72
N PRO A 6 5.16 9.36 1.34
CA PRO A 6 4.91 8.12 0.61
C PRO A 6 3.69 8.22 -0.32
N LEU A 7 2.84 9.24 -0.16
CA LEU A 7 1.80 9.63 -1.12
C LEU A 7 2.32 10.20 -2.45
N ASP A 8 3.48 10.87 -2.50
CA ASP A 8 4.03 11.44 -3.74
C ASP A 8 4.47 10.38 -4.75
N GLN A 9 4.75 9.16 -4.29
CA GLN A 9 5.12 8.04 -5.15
C GLN A 9 3.91 7.25 -5.66
N ARG A 10 2.70 7.56 -5.16
CA ARG A 10 1.44 6.89 -5.53
C ARG A 10 0.82 7.49 -6.77
N THR A 11 1.63 7.75 -7.78
CA THR A 11 1.18 8.45 -8.98
C THR A 11 0.92 7.49 -10.15
N GLY A 12 -0.13 7.77 -10.92
CA GLY A 12 -0.47 7.02 -12.13
C GLY A 12 -1.32 5.76 -11.90
N HIS A 13 -1.24 4.82 -12.84
CA HIS A 13 -1.95 3.54 -12.78
C HIS A 13 -1.17 2.50 -11.96
N GLY A 14 -1.90 1.58 -11.35
CA GLY A 14 -1.32 0.50 -10.57
C GLY A 14 -2.35 -0.45 -9.97
N GLN A 15 -1.90 -1.19 -8.97
CA GLN A 15 -2.69 -2.17 -8.24
C GLN A 15 -2.62 -1.91 -6.74
N TRP A 16 -3.66 -2.29 -6.00
CA TRP A 16 -3.67 -2.20 -4.55
C TRP A 16 -4.50 -3.31 -3.92
N THR A 17 -4.23 -3.59 -2.65
CA THR A 17 -5.03 -4.51 -1.83
C THR A 17 -5.11 -4.02 -0.39
N ALA A 18 -6.27 -4.26 0.24
CA ALA A 18 -6.40 -4.14 1.68
C ALA A 18 -5.59 -5.22 2.40
N VAL A 19 -4.92 -4.81 3.46
CA VAL A 19 -4.19 -5.66 4.41
C VAL A 19 -4.86 -5.48 5.77
N MET A 20 -5.21 -6.58 6.41
CA MET A 20 -5.83 -6.57 7.76
C MET A 20 -4.86 -6.99 8.86
N ARG A 21 -3.83 -7.77 8.50
CA ARG A 21 -2.71 -8.17 9.37
C ARG A 21 -1.46 -8.28 8.49
N PRO A 22 -0.26 -7.94 8.97
CA PRO A 22 0.10 -7.57 10.36
C PRO A 22 -0.24 -6.12 10.73
N ALA A 23 -0.48 -5.24 9.76
CA ALA A 23 -0.91 -3.86 9.97
C ALA A 23 -2.12 -3.57 9.09
N ILE A 24 -3.15 -2.94 9.65
CA ILE A 24 -4.34 -2.54 8.88
C ILE A 24 -3.95 -1.37 7.97
N GLY A 25 -4.16 -1.54 6.67
CA GLY A 25 -3.80 -0.54 5.69
C GLY A 25 -3.89 -1.07 4.28
N ILE A 26 -3.21 -0.41 3.36
CA ILE A 26 -3.33 -0.64 1.94
C ILE A 26 -1.94 -0.76 1.34
N LEU A 27 -1.66 -1.96 0.82
CA LEU A 27 -0.48 -2.22 0.01
C LEU A 27 -0.80 -1.80 -1.42
N TRP A 28 0.13 -1.10 -2.07
CA TRP A 28 -0.05 -0.61 -3.43
C TRP A 28 1.24 -0.74 -4.23
N VAL A 29 1.09 -0.90 -5.54
CA VAL A 29 2.18 -0.89 -6.51
C VAL A 29 1.77 -0.06 -7.71
N SER A 30 2.67 0.78 -8.22
CA SER A 30 2.49 1.53 -9.46
C SER A 30 3.08 0.78 -10.65
N ASP A 31 2.52 1.01 -11.84
CA ASP A 31 3.06 0.47 -13.09
C ASP A 31 4.46 1.05 -13.42
N SER A 32 4.83 2.17 -12.78
CA SER A 32 6.18 2.75 -12.85
C SER A 32 7.22 2.02 -12.01
N GLY A 33 6.81 0.99 -11.24
CA GLY A 33 7.71 0.17 -10.44
C GLY A 33 7.95 0.69 -9.03
N ALA A 34 7.07 1.56 -8.50
CA ALA A 34 7.07 1.93 -7.08
C ALA A 34 6.11 1.02 -6.30
N ILE A 35 6.46 0.70 -5.06
CA ILE A 35 5.62 -0.08 -4.14
C ILE A 35 5.64 0.61 -2.79
N GLY A 36 4.52 0.55 -2.06
CA GLY A 36 4.47 1.05 -0.71
C GLY A 36 3.27 0.55 0.07
N PHE A 37 3.22 1.00 1.32
CA PHE A 37 2.14 0.69 2.25
C PHE A 37 1.60 1.97 2.87
N GLN A 38 0.28 2.11 2.84
CA GLN A 38 -0.45 3.18 3.49
C GLN A 38 -1.21 2.62 4.69
N PRO A 39 -0.77 2.86 5.95
CA PRO A 39 -1.50 2.42 7.13
C PRO A 39 -2.82 3.20 7.29
N THR A 40 -3.81 2.58 7.93
CA THR A 40 -4.94 3.33 8.50
C THR A 40 -4.49 4.17 9.69
N THR A 41 -5.29 5.17 10.07
CA THR A 41 -4.98 6.07 11.19
C THR A 41 -4.62 5.30 12.47
N ASN A 42 -3.55 5.72 13.15
CA ASN A 42 -3.03 5.12 14.39
C ASN A 42 -2.54 3.67 14.28
N VAL A 43 -2.21 3.19 13.07
CA VAL A 43 -1.58 1.89 12.87
C VAL A 43 -0.11 2.07 12.52
N ASP A 44 0.75 1.28 13.15
CA ASP A 44 2.18 1.22 12.84
C ASP A 44 2.41 0.55 11.46
N PRO A 45 3.00 1.25 10.47
CA PRO A 45 3.31 0.67 9.18
C PRO A 45 4.54 -0.23 9.17
N THR A 46 5.41 -0.16 10.20
CA THR A 46 6.73 -0.81 10.21
C THR A 46 6.70 -2.30 9.84
N PRO A 47 5.76 -3.13 10.33
CA PRO A 47 5.73 -4.55 9.98
C PRO A 47 5.60 -4.81 8.48
N VAL A 48 4.83 -4.00 7.76
CA VAL A 48 4.62 -4.18 6.31
C VAL A 48 5.74 -3.52 5.52
N THR A 49 6.23 -2.34 5.94
CA THR A 49 7.36 -1.69 5.25
C THR A 49 8.64 -2.53 5.37
N THR A 50 8.90 -3.15 6.52
CA THR A 50 10.03 -4.08 6.68
C THR A 50 9.92 -5.31 5.76
N LEU A 51 8.71 -5.83 5.53
CA LEU A 51 8.49 -6.92 4.56
C LEU A 51 8.81 -6.46 3.13
N ILE A 52 8.36 -5.27 2.73
CA ILE A 52 8.68 -4.69 1.42
C ILE A 52 10.20 -4.55 1.25
N GLU A 53 10.88 -3.95 2.22
CA GLU A 53 12.33 -3.78 2.22
C GLU A 53 13.08 -5.11 2.15
N THR A 54 12.61 -6.14 2.86
CA THR A 54 13.21 -7.48 2.85
C THR A 54 13.14 -8.11 1.46
N TYR A 55 12.01 -7.99 0.77
CA TYR A 55 11.84 -8.51 -0.59
C TYR A 55 12.68 -7.73 -1.61
N GLN A 56 12.73 -6.40 -1.49
CA GLN A 56 13.57 -5.57 -2.36
C GLN A 56 15.06 -5.84 -2.14
N ALA A 57 15.51 -6.03 -0.89
CA ALA A 57 16.88 -6.42 -0.57
C ALA A 57 17.24 -7.82 -1.12
N ALA A 58 16.25 -8.70 -1.30
CA ALA A 58 16.41 -9.98 -1.98
C ALA A 58 16.46 -9.87 -3.52
N GLY A 59 16.39 -8.66 -4.07
CA GLY A 59 16.46 -8.39 -5.51
C GLY A 59 15.12 -8.55 -6.24
N LYS A 60 13.99 -8.66 -5.52
CA LYS A 60 12.67 -8.68 -6.16
C LYS A 60 12.27 -7.27 -6.57
N ASP A 61 11.71 -7.15 -7.78
CA ASP A 61 11.12 -5.91 -8.23
C ASP A 61 9.80 -5.61 -7.49
N ALA A 62 9.26 -4.41 -7.69
CA ALA A 62 8.06 -3.95 -7.03
C ALA A 62 6.82 -4.78 -7.37
N ALA A 63 6.69 -5.25 -8.62
CA ALA A 63 5.53 -6.03 -9.07
C ALA A 63 5.54 -7.43 -8.46
N ALA A 64 6.68 -8.11 -8.46
CA ALA A 64 6.87 -9.41 -7.81
C ALA A 64 6.68 -9.31 -6.29
N THR A 65 7.24 -8.26 -5.67
CA THR A 65 7.07 -8.00 -4.24
C THR A 65 5.59 -7.79 -3.89
N PHE A 66 4.88 -6.98 -4.69
CA PHE A 66 3.46 -6.77 -4.50
C PHE A 66 2.67 -8.06 -4.65
N ALA A 67 2.92 -8.86 -5.70
CA ALA A 67 2.20 -10.10 -5.93
C ALA A 67 2.36 -11.08 -4.75
N ASP A 68 3.58 -11.24 -4.25
CA ASP A 68 3.85 -12.15 -3.12
C ASP A 68 3.21 -11.65 -1.82
N LEU A 69 3.32 -10.36 -1.51
CA LEU A 69 2.71 -9.79 -0.32
C LEU A 69 1.18 -9.75 -0.42
N ALA A 70 0.63 -9.45 -1.59
CA ALA A 70 -0.82 -9.48 -1.81
C ALA A 70 -1.36 -10.91 -1.66
N ALA A 71 -0.63 -11.92 -2.09
CA ALA A 71 -1.00 -13.32 -1.87
C ALA A 71 -0.90 -13.75 -0.40
N ALA A 72 0.08 -13.22 0.36
CA ALA A 72 0.32 -13.60 1.74
C ALA A 72 -0.56 -12.86 2.76
N ILE A 73 -0.77 -11.55 2.57
CA ILE A 73 -1.39 -10.65 3.55
C ILE A 73 -2.49 -9.76 2.95
N GLY A 74 -2.70 -9.81 1.64
CA GLY A 74 -3.76 -9.09 0.94
C GLY A 74 -5.12 -9.77 1.07
N SER A 75 -6.17 -9.02 0.74
CA SER A 75 -7.56 -9.47 0.74
C SER A 75 -8.08 -9.65 -0.69
N ARG A 76 -8.15 -8.55 -1.45
CA ARG A 76 -8.55 -8.52 -2.85
C ARG A 76 -7.69 -7.50 -3.58
N ILE A 77 -7.16 -7.91 -4.72
CA ILE A 77 -6.42 -7.02 -5.61
C ILE A 77 -7.41 -6.22 -6.45
N GLU A 78 -7.24 -4.91 -6.42
CA GLU A 78 -7.95 -3.93 -7.23
C GLU A 78 -6.93 -3.21 -8.14
N THR A 79 -7.40 -2.66 -9.25
CA THR A 79 -6.56 -1.96 -10.24
C THR A 79 -7.19 -0.65 -10.68
N GLY A 80 -6.36 0.33 -11.06
CA GLY A 80 -6.83 1.64 -11.51
C GLY A 80 -5.83 2.76 -11.22
N ARG A 81 -6.31 4.00 -11.14
CA ARG A 81 -5.49 5.17 -10.80
C ARG A 81 -5.24 5.24 -9.30
N LEU A 82 -3.97 5.15 -8.91
CA LEU A 82 -3.55 5.27 -7.51
C LEU A 82 -3.78 6.70 -6.96
N ASP A 83 -3.73 7.71 -7.84
CA ASP A 83 -4.02 9.12 -7.51
C ASP A 83 -5.45 9.32 -6.97
N ASP A 84 -6.40 8.63 -7.60
CA ASP A 84 -7.83 8.77 -7.32
C ASP A 84 -8.28 7.83 -6.19
N TRP A 85 -7.43 6.87 -5.85
CA TRP A 85 -7.71 5.96 -4.78
C TRP A 85 -7.78 6.73 -3.46
N ARG A 86 -8.92 6.63 -2.80
CA ARG A 86 -9.08 7.04 -1.41
C ARG A 86 -9.22 5.77 -0.61
N ALA A 87 -8.30 5.55 0.34
CA ALA A 87 -8.66 4.80 1.55
C ALA A 87 -9.96 5.47 1.95
N GLU A 88 -11.09 4.79 1.87
CA GLU A 88 -12.32 5.42 2.32
C GLU A 88 -12.00 5.94 3.71
N ARG A 89 -11.89 7.28 3.83
CA ARG A 89 -12.09 7.94 5.10
C ARG A 89 -13.36 7.29 5.54
N GLY A 90 -13.30 6.48 6.59
CA GLY A 90 -14.48 6.03 7.28
C GLY A 90 -15.27 7.30 7.56
N ARG A 91 -16.20 7.62 6.65
CA ARG A 91 -17.29 8.51 6.91
C ARG A 91 -18.16 7.65 7.80
N TYR A 92 -17.72 7.52 9.06
CA TYR A 92 -18.64 7.58 10.16
C TYR A 92 -19.32 8.95 10.04
N ARG A 93 -20.28 9.04 9.11
CA ARG A 93 -21.35 10.00 9.17
C ARG A 93 -22.09 9.59 10.43
N SER A 94 -21.68 10.14 11.57
CA SER A 94 -22.59 10.36 12.68
C SER A 94 -23.73 11.19 12.10
N ARG A 95 -24.78 10.51 11.63
CA ARG A 95 -26.10 11.11 11.54
C ARG A 95 -26.60 11.18 12.99
N ALA A 96 -26.47 12.36 13.58
CA ALA A 96 -27.29 12.81 14.69
C ALA A 96 -27.76 14.22 14.31
#